data_AF-A0A935FMY1-F1
#
_entry.id   AF-A0A935FMY1-F1
#
_cell.length_a   1.000
_cell.length_b   1.000
_cell.length_c   1.000
_cell.angle_alpha   90.00
_cell.angle_beta   90.00
_cell.angle_gamma   90.00
#
_symmetry.space_group_name_H-M   'P 1'
#
loop_
_entity.id
_entity.type
_entity.pdbx_description
1 polymer ?
#
loop_
_entity_poly.entity_id
_entity_poly.type
_entity_poly.pdbx_seq_one_letter_code
_entity_poly.pdbx_strand_id
1 'polypeptide(L)'
;MGPNGKTGKMGENGQQGNDGKGSNPESIPQQEKIEMDRLRLEQMQIQKSMEELNEELKKEQARSGEKVFGDMDEVEKEMKEIIKQMSEYNLDDKLKEKQNRILSRMLDARLSKGERF
;
A
#
# COMPACT_ATOMS: atom_id res chain seq x y z
N MET A 1 -60.90 -54.64 0.99
CA MET A 1 -59.52 -54.26 0.58
C MET A 1 -59.55 -52.89 -0.06
N GLY A 2 -58.80 -51.94 0.48
CA GLY A 2 -58.44 -50.69 -0.20
C GLY A 2 -56.91 -50.58 -0.21
N PRO A 3 -56.34 -50.05 -1.30
CA PRO A 3 -55.36 -48.97 -1.16
C PRO A 3 -55.56 -47.89 -2.24
N ASN A 4 -55.70 -46.62 -1.87
CA ASN A 4 -54.66 -45.65 -1.53
C ASN A 4 -53.91 -45.11 -2.76
N GLY A 5 -54.05 -43.82 -3.07
CA GLY A 5 -53.39 -43.23 -4.24
C GLY A 5 -53.63 -41.73 -4.49
N LYS A 6 -52.91 -40.89 -3.72
CA LYS A 6 -52.34 -39.59 -4.14
C LYS A 6 -53.30 -38.38 -4.25
N THR A 7 -53.49 -37.70 -3.12
CA THR A 7 -53.79 -36.27 -3.06
C THR A 7 -52.61 -35.58 -2.37
N GLY A 8 -51.98 -34.63 -3.05
CA GLY A 8 -50.82 -33.90 -2.54
C GLY A 8 -50.11 -33.14 -3.66
N LYS A 9 -50.79 -32.14 -4.25
CA LYS A 9 -50.08 -31.12 -5.02
C LYS A 9 -49.51 -30.12 -4.01
N MET A 10 -48.21 -30.23 -3.77
CA MET A 10 -47.41 -29.28 -3.01
C MET A 10 -47.57 -27.88 -3.59
N GLY A 11 -47.68 -26.91 -2.69
CA GLY A 11 -47.77 -25.50 -3.00
C GLY A 11 -46.55 -25.00 -3.74
N GLU A 12 -46.83 -24.17 -4.74
CA GLU A 12 -45.88 -23.34 -5.46
C GLU A 12 -45.44 -22.22 -4.51
N ASN A 13 -44.38 -22.48 -3.74
CA ASN A 13 -43.78 -21.47 -2.89
C ASN A 13 -42.88 -20.59 -3.75
N GLY A 14 -43.33 -19.36 -4.01
CA GLY A 14 -42.49 -18.31 -4.55
C GLY A 14 -41.29 -18.06 -3.65
N GLN A 15 -40.10 -18.36 -4.16
CA GLN A 15 -38.87 -17.77 -3.66
C GLN A 15 -38.46 -16.67 -4.62
N GLN A 16 -39.14 -15.53 -4.47
CA GLN A 16 -38.58 -14.23 -4.79
C GLN A 16 -37.46 -13.99 -3.77
N GLY A 17 -36.23 -14.30 -4.17
CA GLY A 17 -35.04 -14.25 -3.34
C GLY A 17 -34.09 -13.14 -3.78
N ASN A 18 -34.44 -11.92 -3.40
CA ASN A 18 -33.52 -10.87 -2.96
C ASN A 18 -32.51 -10.31 -4.00
N ASP A 19 -33.00 -9.37 -4.82
CA ASP A 19 -32.21 -8.21 -5.28
C ASP A 19 -31.83 -7.33 -4.06
N GLY A 20 -31.02 -7.90 -3.19
CA GLY A 20 -30.50 -7.25 -1.98
C GLY A 20 -29.19 -6.56 -2.32
N LYS A 21 -29.30 -5.35 -2.87
CA LYS A 21 -28.23 -4.35 -2.93
C LYS A 21 -27.82 -4.00 -1.49
N GLY A 22 -27.04 -4.90 -0.89
CA GLY A 22 -26.48 -4.77 0.45
C GLY A 22 -25.27 -3.85 0.39
N SER A 23 -25.50 -2.57 0.66
CA SER A 23 -24.47 -1.60 0.99
C SER A 23 -23.85 -1.97 2.34
N ASN A 24 -22.98 -2.99 2.37
CA ASN A 24 -22.06 -3.18 3.50
C ASN A 24 -20.90 -2.20 3.32
N PRO A 25 -20.58 -1.36 4.32
CA PRO A 25 -19.27 -0.75 4.36
C PRO A 25 -18.23 -1.82 4.73
N GLU A 26 -17.01 -1.66 4.24
CA GLU A 26 -15.78 -2.20 4.86
C GLU A 26 -15.48 -3.69 4.72
N SER A 27 -15.32 -4.18 3.49
CA SER A 27 -14.46 -5.34 3.25
C SER A 27 -13.69 -5.14 1.96
N ILE A 28 -12.42 -4.73 2.10
CA ILE A 28 -11.49 -4.63 0.97
C ILE A 28 -11.47 -6.00 0.26
N PRO A 29 -11.77 -6.07 -1.04
CA PRO A 29 -11.70 -7.30 -1.83
C PRO A 29 -10.38 -8.03 -1.59
N GLN A 30 -10.44 -9.36 -1.49
CA GLN A 30 -9.25 -10.17 -1.19
C GLN A 30 -8.12 -9.98 -2.22
N GLN A 31 -8.47 -9.66 -3.47
CA GLN A 31 -7.52 -9.30 -4.52
C GLN A 31 -6.78 -7.99 -4.23
N GLU A 32 -7.50 -6.94 -3.83
CA GLU A 32 -6.91 -5.65 -3.46
C GLU A 32 -5.95 -5.80 -2.26
N LYS A 33 -6.25 -6.70 -1.31
CA LYS A 33 -5.33 -6.97 -0.19
C LYS A 33 -4.00 -7.58 -0.64
N ILE A 34 -4.04 -8.52 -1.58
CA ILE A 34 -2.83 -9.17 -2.13
C ILE A 34 -1.97 -8.16 -2.89
N GLU A 35 -2.60 -7.31 -3.70
CA GLU A 35 -1.91 -6.24 -4.42
C GLU A 35 -1.24 -5.25 -3.46
N MET A 36 -1.92 -4.92 -2.36
CA MET A 36 -1.37 -4.04 -1.34
C MET A 36 -0.20 -4.66 -0.58
N ASP A 37 -0.30 -5.94 -0.20
CA ASP A 37 0.81 -6.64 0.45
C ASP A 37 2.05 -6.66 -0.46
N ARG A 38 1.85 -6.86 -1.77
CA ARG A 38 2.91 -6.75 -2.76
C ARG A 38 3.51 -5.33 -2.80
N LEU A 39 2.67 -4.30 -2.89
CA LEU A 39 3.15 -2.91 -2.91
C LEU A 39 3.92 -2.56 -1.64
N ARG A 40 3.48 -3.04 -0.47
CA ARG A 40 4.20 -2.85 0.80
C ARG A 40 5.59 -3.50 0.76
N LEU A 41 5.71 -4.71 0.20
CA LEU A 41 7.01 -5.37 0.02
C LEU A 41 7.94 -4.53 -0.87
N GLU A 42 7.40 -3.97 -1.96
CA GLU A 42 8.15 -3.07 -2.85
C GLU A 42 8.59 -1.79 -2.10
N GLN A 43 7.73 -1.18 -1.27
CA GLN A 43 8.11 -0.02 -0.45
C GLN A 43 9.21 -0.34 0.59
N MET A 44 9.20 -1.52 1.19
CA MET A 44 10.28 -1.93 2.11
C MET A 44 11.63 -2.07 1.40
N GLN A 45 11.64 -2.53 0.14
CA GLN A 45 12.87 -2.59 -0.65
C GLN A 45 13.39 -1.18 -0.96
N ILE A 46 12.50 -0.25 -1.31
CA ILE A 46 12.85 1.17 -1.53
C ILE A 46 13.42 1.78 -0.25
N GLN A 47 12.77 1.56 0.90
CA GLN A 47 13.26 2.03 2.20
C GLN A 47 14.69 1.57 2.47
N LYS A 48 15.00 0.29 2.24
CA LYS A 48 16.35 -0.23 2.41
C LYS A 48 17.37 0.48 1.52
N SER A 49 17.04 0.67 0.24
CA SER A 49 17.91 1.42 -0.69
C SER A 49 18.09 2.89 -0.28
N MET A 50 17.08 3.49 0.37
CA MET A 50 17.20 4.83 0.92
C MET A 50 18.12 4.89 2.13
N GLU A 51 18.05 3.91 3.03
CA GLU A 51 18.94 3.79 4.19
C GLU A 51 20.40 3.65 3.73
N GLU A 52 20.66 2.78 2.75
CA GLU A 52 21.98 2.62 2.14
C GLU A 52 22.49 3.93 1.52
N LEU A 53 21.64 4.63 0.76
CA LEU A 53 21.99 5.93 0.17
C LEU A 53 22.28 6.99 1.26
N ASN A 54 21.48 7.03 2.32
CA ASN A 54 21.66 7.96 3.44
C ASN A 54 23.00 7.71 4.15
N GLU A 55 23.35 6.44 4.39
CA GLU A 55 24.65 6.08 4.98
C GLU A 55 25.82 6.54 4.11
N GLU A 56 25.75 6.34 2.80
CA GLU A 56 26.79 6.79 1.87
C GLU A 56 26.97 8.31 1.92
N LEU A 57 25.85 9.05 1.88
CA LEU A 57 25.86 10.51 1.93
C LEU A 57 26.44 11.02 3.27
N LYS A 58 26.10 10.38 4.39
CA LYS A 58 26.69 10.69 5.71
C LYS A 58 28.20 10.45 5.74
N LYS A 59 28.66 9.34 5.15
CA LYS A 59 30.10 9.02 5.04
C LYS A 59 30.82 10.05 4.16
N GLU A 60 30.20 10.51 3.09
CA GLU A 60 30.75 11.54 2.21
C GLU A 60 30.83 12.89 2.92
N GLN A 61 29.75 13.33 3.57
CA GLN A 61 29.71 14.54 4.38
C GLN A 61 30.79 14.55 5.47
N ALA A 62 31.02 13.42 6.15
CA ALA A 62 32.07 13.31 7.15
C ALA A 62 33.49 13.48 6.57
N ARG A 63 33.68 13.19 5.27
CA ARG A 63 34.97 13.36 4.57
C ARG A 63 35.14 14.76 3.99
N SER A 64 34.10 15.32 3.36
CA SER A 64 34.17 16.62 2.70
C SER A 64 33.93 17.80 3.65
N GLY A 65 33.27 17.57 4.79
CA GLY A 65 32.80 18.61 5.71
C GLY A 65 31.59 19.39 5.18
N GLU A 66 31.17 19.12 3.95
CA GLU A 66 30.05 19.78 3.30
C GLU A 66 28.76 19.04 3.64
N LYS A 67 27.71 19.76 4.07
CA LYS A 67 26.39 19.16 4.27
C LYS A 67 25.88 18.68 2.91
N VAL A 68 25.96 17.37 2.66
CA VAL A 68 25.58 16.81 1.36
C VAL A 68 24.05 16.76 1.28
N PHE A 69 23.33 16.29 2.31
CA PHE A 69 21.85 16.36 2.35
C PHE A 69 21.29 16.35 3.78
N GLY A 70 20.59 17.41 4.17
CA GLY A 70 19.97 17.53 5.50
C GLY A 70 18.62 16.82 5.66
N ASP A 71 17.95 16.51 4.55
CA ASP A 71 16.54 16.08 4.59
C ASP A 71 16.35 14.57 4.49
N MET A 72 17.41 13.78 4.19
CA MET A 72 17.27 12.35 3.92
C MET A 72 16.73 11.56 5.13
N ASP A 73 17.05 12.01 6.34
CA ASP A 73 16.51 11.46 7.59
C ASP A 73 14.99 11.71 7.74
N GLU A 74 14.46 12.79 7.17
CA GLU A 74 13.02 13.04 7.11
C GLU A 74 12.36 12.13 6.09
N VAL A 75 12.98 11.94 4.93
CA VAL A 75 12.45 11.07 3.86
C VAL A 75 12.36 9.61 4.31
N GLU A 76 13.34 9.12 5.07
CA GLU A 76 13.32 7.78 5.65
C GLU A 76 12.14 7.59 6.63
N LYS A 77 11.84 8.62 7.43
CA LYS A 77 10.67 8.61 8.34
C LYS A 77 9.35 8.64 7.56
N GLU A 78 9.26 9.45 6.50
CA GLU A 78 8.09 9.49 5.61
C GLU A 78 7.85 8.10 4.99
N MET A 79 8.90 7.41 4.53
CA MET A 79 8.78 6.06 3.96
C MET A 79 8.30 5.01 4.99
N LYS A 80 8.80 5.07 6.24
CA LYS A 80 8.32 4.22 7.34
C LYS A 80 6.82 4.41 7.61
N GLU A 81 6.35 5.65 7.57
CA GLU A 81 4.93 5.97 7.73
C GLU A 81 4.09 5.43 6.56
N ILE A 82 4.59 5.52 5.31
CA ILE A 82 3.90 4.93 4.15
C ILE A 82 3.70 3.43 4.32
N ILE A 83 4.76 2.70 4.70
CA ILE A 83 4.71 1.24 4.90
C ILE A 83 3.70 0.89 6.01
N LYS A 84 3.67 1.68 7.09
CA LYS A 84 2.70 1.52 8.18
C LYS A 84 1.27 1.74 7.69
N GLN A 85 1.00 2.83 6.98
CA GLN A 85 -0.32 3.14 6.42
C GLN A 85 -0.80 2.06 5.44
N MET A 86 0.10 1.52 4.61
CA MET A 86 -0.19 0.37 3.75
C MET A 86 -0.49 -0.90 4.57
N SER A 87 0.18 -1.14 5.71
CA SER A 87 -0.14 -2.30 6.56
C SER A 87 -1.53 -2.21 7.22
N GLU A 88 -2.02 -0.98 7.42
CA GLU A 88 -3.35 -0.69 7.97
C GLU A 88 -4.43 -0.63 6.88
N TYR A 89 -4.07 -0.89 5.62
CA TYR A 89 -4.93 -0.74 4.45
C TYR A 89 -5.54 0.66 4.29
N ASN A 90 -4.83 1.69 4.77
CA ASN A 90 -5.27 3.08 4.72
C ASN A 90 -4.65 3.79 3.51
N LEU A 91 -5.36 3.76 2.38
CA LEU A 91 -4.98 4.44 1.15
C LEU A 91 -5.71 5.78 1.04
N ASP A 92 -5.00 6.88 1.29
CA ASP A 92 -5.48 8.23 1.01
C ASP A 92 -4.60 8.92 -0.03
N ASP A 93 -5.07 10.04 -0.59
CA ASP A 93 -4.27 10.80 -1.57
C ASP A 93 -3.00 11.39 -0.94
N LYS A 94 -2.99 11.59 0.39
CA LYS A 94 -1.80 12.04 1.12
C LYS A 94 -0.68 10.99 1.06
N LEU A 95 -1.01 9.70 1.08
CA LEU A 95 -0.05 8.61 0.91
C LEU A 95 0.66 8.71 -0.45
N LYS A 96 -0.09 8.99 -1.52
CA LYS A 96 0.46 9.17 -2.88
C LYS A 96 1.34 10.42 -2.96
N GLU A 97 0.92 11.52 -2.35
CA GLU A 97 1.71 12.75 -2.29
C GLU A 97 3.04 12.54 -1.55
N LYS A 98 3.02 11.83 -0.42
CA LYS A 98 4.25 11.44 0.30
C LYS A 98 5.15 10.60 -0.58
N GLN A 99 4.61 9.60 -1.28
CA GLN A 99 5.40 8.76 -2.19
C GLN A 99 6.10 9.59 -3.28
N ASN A 100 5.38 10.53 -3.91
CA ASN A 100 5.94 11.39 -4.95
C ASN A 100 7.07 12.26 -4.40
N ARG A 101 6.89 12.85 -3.22
CA ARG A 101 7.93 13.65 -2.55
C ARG A 101 9.18 12.82 -2.28
N ILE A 102 9.02 11.60 -1.79
CA ILE A 102 10.15 10.69 -1.51
C ILE A 102 10.91 10.38 -2.81
N LEU A 103 10.20 10.01 -3.88
CA LEU A 103 10.83 9.72 -5.17
C LEU A 103 11.59 10.92 -5.75
N SER A 104 11.02 12.13 -5.65
CA SER A 104 11.72 13.35 -6.06
C SER A 104 13.00 13.57 -5.26
N ARG A 105 12.95 13.46 -3.93
CA ARG A 105 14.14 13.62 -3.09
C ARG A 105 15.20 12.55 -3.33
N MET A 106 14.79 11.31 -3.61
CA MET A 106 15.74 10.24 -4.01
C MET A 106 16.41 10.54 -5.35
N LEU A 107 15.67 11.11 -6.30
CA LEU A 107 16.22 11.54 -7.58
C LEU A 107 17.22 12.68 -7.38
N ASP A 108 16.86 13.70 -6.60
CA ASP A 108 17.73 14.85 -6.30
C ASP A 108 19.03 14.39 -5.61
N ALA A 109 18.94 13.47 -4.65
CA ALA A 109 20.10 12.90 -3.96
C ALA A 109 21.05 12.15 -4.91
N ARG A 110 20.52 11.49 -5.95
CA ARG A 110 21.35 10.86 -6.99
C ARG A 110 21.96 11.88 -7.96
N LEU A 111 21.18 12.88 -8.38
CA LEU A 111 21.64 13.91 -9.32
C LEU A 111 22.77 14.75 -8.73
N SER A 112 22.69 15.08 -7.45
CA SER A 112 23.75 15.81 -6.76
C SER A 112 25.09 15.07 -6.72
N LYS A 113 25.10 13.73 -6.74
CA LYS A 113 26.35 12.98 -6.91
C LYS A 113 26.92 13.17 -8.32
N GLY A 114 26.06 13.29 -9.33
CA GLY A 114 26.45 13.45 -10.74
C GLY A 114 26.98 14.85 -11.08
N GLU A 115 26.47 15.91 -10.46
CA GLU A 115 26.90 17.30 -10.74
C GLU A 115 28.25 17.68 -10.09
N ARG A 116 28.80 16.83 -9.23
CA ARG A 116 30.10 17.06 -8.55
C ARG A 116 31.32 16.53 -9.34
N PHE A 117 31.13 15.99 -10.55
CA PHE A 117 32.21 15.43 -11.40
C PHE A 117 32.51 16.28 -12.63
#